data_AF-A0AAA9TTB6-F1
#
_entry.id   AF-A0AAA9TTB6-F1
#
_cell.length_a   1.000
_cell.length_b   1.000
_cell.length_c   1.000
_cell.angle_alpha   90.00
_cell.angle_beta   90.00
_cell.angle_gamma   90.00
#
_symmetry.space_group_name_H-M   'P 1'
#
loop_
_entity.id
_entity.type
_entity.pdbx_description
1 polymer ?
#
loop_
_entity_poly.entity_id
_entity_poly.type
_entity_poly.pdbx_seq_one_letter_code
_entity_poly.pdbx_strand_id
1 'polypeptide(L)'
;MAAPIGNSTFGGGTIQHFRPLSAVLRARVPRASGMGSAGLARLQGLFAVYKPPGLKWKHLRDTVELQLLKGLNAGKPPAPKQRVRFLLGPVEGSEEKELTLTATCVPTLIDHPLVRGLAFTSLKVGVGHRLDSQASGVLVLGVGHGRRLLTDMYNAHLTKDYTVRGLLGKATDDFCEDGRLVEKTTYGKLLQPPGSDQVYCQKSSAKKKKKKKKSSADDQWF
;
A
#
# COMPACT_ATOMS: atom_id res chain seq x y z
N MET A 1 13.59 -4.53 67.29
CA MET A 1 13.53 -5.95 67.70
C MET A 1 14.74 -6.66 67.12
N ALA A 2 15.59 -7.18 68.00
CA ALA A 2 16.71 -8.09 67.71
C ALA A 2 16.16 -9.48 67.29
N ALA A 3 16.85 -10.48 66.73
CA ALA A 3 18.27 -10.88 66.69
C ALA A 3 18.44 -11.91 65.52
N PRO A 4 19.48 -12.79 65.44
CA PRO A 4 20.75 -12.50 64.79
C PRO A 4 21.26 -13.61 63.81
N ILE A 5 22.45 -13.29 63.29
CA ILE A 5 23.54 -14.09 62.68
C ILE A 5 23.58 -15.57 63.07
N GLY A 6 23.79 -16.43 62.07
CA GLY A 6 24.34 -17.78 62.24
C GLY A 6 25.42 -18.05 61.19
N ASN A 7 26.68 -18.07 61.63
CA ASN A 7 27.80 -18.61 60.86
C ASN A 7 27.94 -20.11 61.19
N SER A 8 28.12 -20.94 60.18
CA SER A 8 28.77 -22.24 60.34
C SER A 8 29.76 -22.47 59.20
N THR A 9 31.00 -22.71 59.59
CA THR A 9 32.12 -23.12 58.75
C THR A 9 32.15 -24.65 58.64
N PHE A 10 32.62 -25.15 57.48
CA PHE A 10 33.67 -26.16 57.30
C PHE A 10 33.42 -27.00 56.03
N GLY A 11 34.44 -27.08 55.17
CA GLY A 11 34.45 -28.02 54.05
C GLY A 11 35.28 -27.51 52.88
N GLY A 12 36.59 -27.75 52.94
CA GLY A 12 37.53 -27.45 51.86
C GLY A 12 37.22 -28.21 50.57
N GLY A 13 37.62 -27.61 49.44
CA GLY A 13 37.57 -28.26 48.14
C GLY A 13 37.59 -27.25 47.00
N THR A 14 38.79 -26.91 46.52
CA THR A 14 38.95 -26.23 45.23
C THR A 14 38.66 -27.24 44.13
N ILE A 15 37.54 -27.08 43.41
CA ILE A 15 37.34 -27.73 42.12
C ILE A 15 37.00 -26.63 41.11
N GLN A 16 38.01 -26.21 40.35
CA GLN A 16 37.78 -25.43 39.14
C GLN A 16 37.21 -26.37 38.08
N HIS A 17 35.89 -26.33 37.91
CA HIS A 17 35.25 -26.93 36.74
C HIS A 17 35.54 -26.05 35.52
N PHE A 18 36.43 -26.52 34.66
CA PHE A 18 36.66 -25.97 33.33
C PHE A 18 35.41 -26.26 32.47
N ARG A 19 34.51 -25.29 32.33
CA ARG A 19 33.41 -25.37 31.35
C ARG A 19 33.96 -25.01 29.98
N PRO A 20 33.85 -25.87 28.95
CA PRO A 20 34.18 -25.48 27.59
C PRO A 20 33.12 -24.50 27.10
N LEU A 21 33.52 -23.23 26.92
CA LEU A 21 32.76 -22.24 26.17
C LEU A 21 32.74 -22.70 24.69
N SER A 22 31.68 -23.39 24.29
CA SER A 22 31.34 -23.56 22.87
C SER A 22 30.04 -22.81 22.59
N ALA A 23 30.08 -21.49 22.74
CA ALA A 23 29.13 -20.63 22.08
C ALA A 23 29.53 -20.59 20.60
N VAL A 24 29.05 -21.57 19.83
CA VAL A 24 29.05 -21.52 18.37
C VAL A 24 28.24 -20.29 17.99
N LEU A 25 28.94 -19.19 17.74
CA LEU A 25 28.38 -17.98 17.18
C LEU A 25 27.90 -18.37 15.77
N ARG A 26 26.62 -18.76 15.65
CA ARG A 26 25.97 -18.88 14.35
C ARG A 26 26.02 -17.49 13.73
N ALA A 27 27.02 -17.28 12.87
CA ALA A 27 27.05 -16.14 11.97
C ALA A 27 25.71 -16.13 11.24
N ARG A 28 24.85 -15.17 11.59
CA ARG A 28 23.67 -14.86 10.80
C ARG A 28 24.18 -14.46 9.44
N VAL A 29 24.10 -15.38 8.49
CA VAL A 29 24.23 -15.06 7.07
C VAL A 29 23.21 -13.93 6.83
N PRO A 30 23.65 -12.73 6.44
CA PRO A 30 22.72 -11.66 6.13
C PRO A 30 21.86 -12.17 4.98
N ARG A 31 20.57 -12.37 5.26
CA ARG A 31 19.59 -12.60 4.20
C ARG A 31 19.70 -11.40 3.27
N ALA A 32 20.18 -11.62 2.06
CA ALA A 32 20.15 -10.64 1.01
C ALA A 32 18.68 -10.21 0.83
N SER A 33 18.32 -9.09 1.43
CA SER A 33 17.06 -8.42 1.21
C SER A 33 17.11 -7.94 -0.23
N GLY A 34 16.50 -8.70 -1.12
CA GLY A 34 16.32 -8.28 -2.51
C GLY A 34 15.71 -6.88 -2.51
N MET A 35 16.36 -5.94 -3.17
CA MET A 35 16.03 -4.50 -3.16
C MET A 35 14.54 -4.21 -3.47
N GLY A 36 13.82 -5.13 -4.11
CA GLY A 36 12.38 -5.05 -4.32
C GLY A 36 11.53 -5.05 -3.04
N SER A 37 11.90 -5.79 -1.99
CA SER A 37 11.09 -5.87 -0.75
C SER A 37 11.16 -4.57 0.08
N ALA A 38 12.30 -3.89 0.05
CA ALA A 38 12.48 -2.60 0.70
C ALA A 38 11.64 -1.50 0.02
N GLY A 39 11.55 -1.51 -1.31
CA GLY A 39 10.70 -0.58 -2.07
C GLY A 39 9.22 -0.69 -1.70
N LEU A 40 8.70 -1.92 -1.63
CA LEU A 40 7.30 -2.16 -1.24
C LEU A 40 7.02 -1.75 0.22
N ALA A 41 7.96 -2.00 1.14
CA ALA A 41 7.81 -1.60 2.53
C ALA A 41 7.67 -0.08 2.70
N ARG A 42 8.40 0.70 1.89
CA ARG A 42 8.36 2.17 1.92
C ARG A 42 7.07 2.76 1.34
N LEU A 43 6.37 2.03 0.48
CA LEU A 43 5.13 2.48 -0.15
C LEU A 43 3.89 2.23 0.72
N GLN A 44 4.02 1.61 1.89
CA GLN A 44 2.87 1.33 2.74
C GLN A 44 2.44 2.58 3.51
N GLY A 45 1.27 3.12 3.18
CA GLY A 45 0.79 4.34 3.83
C GLY A 45 -0.40 4.99 3.13
N LEU A 46 -0.69 6.22 3.55
CA LEU A 46 -1.71 7.08 2.96
C LEU A 46 -1.05 8.11 2.04
N PHE A 47 -1.70 8.39 0.91
CA PHE A 47 -1.26 9.34 -0.09
C PHE A 47 -2.40 10.29 -0.43
N ALA A 48 -2.13 11.60 -0.37
CA ALA A 48 -3.04 12.61 -0.88
C ALA A 48 -2.76 12.83 -2.37
N VAL A 49 -3.75 12.55 -3.21
CA VAL A 49 -3.63 12.71 -4.66
C VAL A 49 -4.69 13.69 -5.16
N TYR A 50 -4.31 14.61 -6.03
CA TYR A 50 -5.26 15.53 -6.65
C TYR A 50 -6.02 14.83 -7.78
N LYS A 51 -7.36 14.84 -7.70
CA LYS A 51 -8.27 14.38 -8.76
C LYS A 51 -8.75 15.58 -9.57
N PRO A 52 -8.51 15.65 -10.88
CA PRO A 52 -9.09 16.67 -11.75
C PRO A 52 -10.60 16.46 -11.97
N PRO A 53 -11.34 17.51 -12.37
CA PRO A 53 -12.74 17.39 -12.75
C PRO A 53 -12.85 16.56 -14.05
N GLY A 54 -14.02 15.93 -14.26
CA GLY A 54 -14.27 15.03 -15.41
C GLY A 54 -13.67 13.62 -15.28
N LEU A 55 -12.64 13.43 -14.45
CA LEU A 55 -12.00 12.13 -14.26
C LEU A 55 -12.75 11.26 -13.25
N LYS A 56 -12.97 9.97 -13.52
CA LYS A 56 -13.50 9.03 -12.51
C LYS A 56 -12.39 8.63 -11.53
N TRP A 57 -12.72 8.57 -10.24
CA TRP A 57 -11.74 8.17 -9.19
C TRP A 57 -11.10 6.80 -9.45
N LYS A 58 -11.84 5.86 -10.05
CA LYS A 58 -11.35 4.52 -10.43
C LYS A 58 -10.13 4.63 -11.34
N HIS A 59 -10.24 5.44 -12.40
CA HIS A 59 -9.16 5.62 -13.36
C HIS A 59 -7.91 6.23 -12.71
N LEU A 60 -8.08 7.19 -11.79
CA LEU A 60 -6.96 7.77 -11.05
C LEU A 60 -6.27 6.73 -10.15
N ARG A 61 -7.04 5.94 -9.40
CA ARG A 61 -6.51 4.82 -8.60
C ARG A 61 -5.71 3.85 -9.48
N ASP A 62 -6.29 3.41 -10.59
CA ASP A 62 -5.69 2.41 -11.48
C ASP A 62 -4.41 2.97 -12.14
N THR A 63 -4.40 4.26 -12.48
CA THR A 63 -3.22 4.95 -12.99
C THR A 63 -2.10 5.00 -11.95
N VAL A 64 -2.43 5.34 -10.69
CA VAL A 64 -1.44 5.36 -9.60
C VAL A 64 -0.90 3.95 -9.33
N GLU A 65 -1.76 2.93 -9.30
CA GLU A 65 -1.35 1.52 -9.16
C GLU A 65 -0.37 1.13 -10.28
N LEU A 66 -0.70 1.44 -11.54
CA LEU A 66 0.15 1.14 -12.69
C LEU A 66 1.51 1.85 -12.61
N GLN A 67 1.53 3.14 -12.27
CA GLN A 67 2.78 3.90 -12.16
C GLN A 67 3.68 3.38 -11.04
N LEU A 68 3.11 3.01 -9.89
CA LEU A 68 3.84 2.41 -8.78
C LEU A 68 4.40 1.03 -9.16
N LEU A 69 3.61 0.18 -9.84
CA LEU A 69 4.09 -1.11 -10.33
C LEU A 69 5.21 -0.95 -11.36
N LYS A 70 5.10 0.02 -12.27
CA LYS A 70 6.15 0.33 -13.23
C LYS A 70 7.44 0.77 -12.52
N GLY A 71 7.34 1.64 -11.52
CA GLY A 71 8.48 2.09 -10.72
C GLY A 71 9.13 0.97 -9.90
N LEU A 72 8.33 0.11 -9.26
CA LEU A 72 8.82 -1.03 -8.49
C LEU A 72 9.57 -2.06 -9.36
N ASN A 73 9.11 -2.27 -10.59
CA ASN A 73 9.73 -3.20 -11.53
C ASN A 73 10.88 -2.61 -12.35
N ALA A 74 11.12 -1.30 -12.30
CA ALA A 74 12.23 -0.65 -13.01
C ALA A 74 13.60 -0.92 -12.38
N GLY A 75 13.65 -1.47 -11.16
CA GLY A 75 14.88 -1.80 -10.47
C GLY A 75 15.68 -2.93 -11.13
N LYS A 76 17.02 -2.88 -11.00
CA LYS A 76 17.90 -3.94 -11.53
C LYS A 76 17.58 -5.28 -10.83
N PRO A 77 17.34 -6.37 -11.58
CA PRO A 77 17.07 -7.68 -10.98
C PRO A 77 18.30 -8.18 -10.22
N PRO A 78 18.10 -8.95 -9.13
CA PRO A 78 19.19 -9.55 -8.38
C PRO A 78 19.98 -10.53 -9.25
N ALA A 79 21.27 -10.71 -8.95
CA ALA A 79 22.10 -11.66 -9.68
C ALA A 79 21.53 -13.10 -9.59
N PRO A 80 21.58 -13.88 -10.68
CA PRO A 80 21.06 -15.24 -10.69
C PRO A 80 21.83 -16.11 -9.70
N LYS A 81 21.10 -16.88 -8.88
CA LYS A 81 21.71 -17.85 -7.96
C LYS A 81 22.41 -18.93 -8.77
N GLN A 82 23.56 -19.42 -8.34
CA GLN A 82 24.23 -20.54 -8.97
C GLN A 82 23.76 -21.86 -8.36
N ARG A 83 23.70 -22.93 -9.16
CA ARG A 83 23.54 -24.30 -8.68
C ARG A 83 24.64 -25.18 -9.27
N VAL A 84 25.08 -26.17 -8.51
CA VAL A 84 25.95 -27.23 -9.04
C VAL A 84 25.11 -28.21 -9.82
N ARG A 85 25.50 -28.52 -11.06
CA ARG A 85 24.99 -29.63 -11.86
C ARG A 85 26.16 -30.57 -12.14
N PHE A 86 25.92 -31.86 -11.97
CA PHE A 86 26.86 -32.88 -12.41
C PHE A 86 26.53 -33.22 -13.86
N LEU A 87 27.48 -32.97 -14.76
CA LEU A 87 27.39 -33.30 -16.17
C LEU A 87 28.18 -34.59 -16.41
N LEU A 88 27.58 -35.51 -17.15
CA LEU A 88 28.26 -36.73 -17.59
C LEU A 88 29.05 -36.39 -18.84
N GLY A 89 30.37 -36.55 -18.78
CA GLY A 89 31.27 -36.42 -19.91
C GLY A 89 31.81 -37.79 -20.34
N PRO A 90 32.04 -38.02 -21.65
CA PRO A 90 32.79 -39.18 -22.10
C PRO A 90 34.24 -39.06 -21.62
N VAL A 91 34.81 -40.16 -21.13
CA VAL A 91 36.25 -40.26 -20.87
C VAL A 91 36.96 -40.32 -22.21
N GLU A 92 37.84 -39.36 -22.50
CA GLU A 92 38.73 -39.47 -23.65
C GLU A 92 39.74 -40.60 -23.38
N GLY A 93 39.54 -41.76 -24.03
CA GLY A 93 40.57 -42.80 -24.13
C GLY A 93 40.21 -44.23 -23.74
N SER A 94 38.96 -44.58 -23.41
CA SER A 94 38.58 -45.99 -23.13
C SER A 94 37.40 -46.46 -23.97
N GLU A 95 37.48 -47.69 -24.50
CA GLU A 95 36.43 -48.33 -25.33
C GLU A 95 35.22 -48.83 -24.52
N GLU A 96 35.23 -48.61 -23.20
CA GLU A 96 34.13 -48.97 -22.30
C GLU A 96 33.35 -47.71 -21.91
N LYS A 97 32.01 -47.78 -21.89
CA LYS A 97 31.09 -46.65 -21.60
C LYS A 97 31.18 -46.16 -20.14
N GLU A 98 32.36 -45.76 -19.70
CA GLU A 98 32.58 -45.19 -18.38
C GLU A 98 32.36 -43.69 -18.45
N LEU A 99 31.30 -43.21 -17.79
CA LEU A 99 30.91 -41.80 -17.81
C LEU A 99 31.54 -41.09 -16.60
N THR A 100 32.32 -40.04 -16.83
CA THR A 100 32.85 -39.21 -15.74
C THR A 100 31.84 -38.14 -15.34
N LEU A 101 31.56 -38.04 -14.04
CA LEU A 101 30.69 -37.00 -13.46
C LEU A 101 31.52 -35.75 -13.16
N THR A 102 31.37 -34.70 -13.98
CA THR A 102 32.01 -33.40 -13.74
C THR A 102 31.03 -32.44 -13.07
N ALA A 103 31.39 -31.91 -11.90
CA ALA A 103 30.59 -30.88 -11.22
C ALA A 103 30.80 -29.51 -11.87
N THR A 104 29.74 -28.89 -12.39
CA THR A 104 29.78 -27.56 -13.02
C THR A 104 28.80 -26.60 -12.33
N CYS A 105 29.25 -25.37 -12.05
CA CYS A 105 28.38 -24.31 -11.55
C CYS A 105 27.60 -23.66 -12.70
N VAL A 106 26.28 -23.81 -12.70
CA VAL A 106 25.38 -23.28 -13.74
C VAL A 106 24.41 -22.28 -13.10
N PRO A 107 24.16 -21.11 -13.72
CA PRO A 107 23.18 -20.17 -13.20
C PRO A 107 21.77 -20.77 -13.17
N THR A 108 21.03 -20.53 -12.11
CA THR A 108 19.63 -20.92 -11.98
C THR A 108 18.75 -19.90 -12.69
N LEU A 109 18.03 -20.33 -13.72
CA LEU A 109 17.11 -19.48 -14.48
C LEU A 109 15.72 -19.33 -13.82
N ILE A 110 15.49 -19.97 -12.66
CA ILE A 110 14.19 -19.96 -11.95
C ILE A 110 13.77 -18.54 -11.58
N ASP A 111 14.74 -17.69 -11.22
CA ASP A 111 14.51 -16.31 -10.80
C ASP A 111 14.67 -15.31 -11.98
N HIS A 112 14.88 -15.80 -13.21
CA HIS A 112 15.10 -14.94 -14.38
C HIS A 112 13.78 -14.29 -14.84
N PRO A 113 13.75 -12.99 -15.17
CA PRO A 113 12.51 -12.27 -15.55
C PRO A 113 11.74 -12.90 -16.72
N LEU A 114 12.43 -13.47 -17.71
CA LEU A 114 11.78 -14.14 -18.85
C LEU A 114 11.05 -15.43 -18.47
N VAL A 115 11.42 -16.06 -17.35
CA VAL A 115 10.79 -17.30 -16.87
C VAL A 115 9.72 -16.97 -15.83
N ARG A 116 10.04 -16.09 -14.88
CA ARG A 116 9.20 -15.79 -13.71
C ARG A 116 8.19 -14.66 -13.96
N GLY A 117 8.43 -13.81 -14.97
CA GLY A 117 7.67 -12.59 -15.22
C GLY A 117 8.11 -11.42 -14.33
N LEU A 118 7.30 -10.35 -14.34
CA LEU A 118 7.55 -9.16 -13.51
C LEU A 118 7.54 -9.51 -12.01
N ALA A 119 8.44 -8.88 -11.26
CA ALA A 119 8.57 -9.12 -9.82
C ALA A 119 7.30 -8.69 -9.05
N PHE A 120 6.63 -7.62 -9.50
CA PHE A 120 5.40 -7.11 -8.93
C PHE A 120 4.30 -7.04 -9.99
N THR A 121 3.21 -7.77 -9.78
CA THR A 121 2.08 -7.84 -10.71
C THR A 121 0.84 -7.08 -10.24
N SER A 122 0.69 -6.88 -8.93
CA SER A 122 -0.47 -6.21 -8.33
C SER A 122 -0.06 -5.42 -7.08
N LEU A 123 -0.75 -4.32 -6.83
CA LEU A 123 -0.54 -3.51 -5.64
C LEU A 123 -1.88 -3.23 -4.96
N LYS A 124 -1.96 -3.48 -3.65
CA LYS A 124 -3.21 -3.27 -2.92
C LYS A 124 -3.42 -1.77 -2.66
N VAL A 125 -4.10 -1.09 -3.59
CA VAL A 125 -4.46 0.33 -3.48
C VAL A 125 -5.96 0.47 -3.21
N GLY A 126 -6.30 1.04 -2.06
CA GLY A 126 -7.64 1.43 -1.66
C GLY A 126 -7.86 2.94 -1.79
N VAL A 127 -9.12 3.34 -1.74
CA VAL A 127 -9.55 4.74 -1.87
C VAL A 127 -10.40 5.08 -0.66
N GLY A 128 -10.15 6.24 -0.05
CA GLY A 128 -10.98 6.76 1.03
C GLY A 128 -12.29 7.34 0.50
N HIS A 129 -12.50 8.63 0.74
CA HIS A 129 -13.72 9.29 0.29
C HIS A 129 -13.75 9.45 -1.24
N ARG A 130 -14.74 8.83 -1.90
CA ARG A 130 -14.89 8.86 -3.34
C ARG A 130 -15.42 10.22 -3.78
N LEU A 131 -14.69 10.87 -4.68
CA LEU A 131 -15.13 12.09 -5.34
C LEU A 131 -15.90 11.73 -6.62
N ASP A 132 -17.03 12.41 -6.84
CA ASP A 132 -17.81 12.30 -8.08
C ASP A 132 -16.99 12.70 -9.30
N SER A 133 -17.38 12.24 -10.50
CA SER A 133 -16.62 12.50 -11.74
C SER A 133 -16.39 13.99 -11.98
N GLN A 134 -17.41 14.83 -11.77
CA GLN A 134 -17.32 16.28 -11.95
C GLN A 134 -16.57 16.99 -10.81
N ALA A 135 -16.45 16.37 -9.64
CA ALA A 135 -15.76 16.98 -8.50
C ALA A 135 -14.24 16.93 -8.70
N SER A 136 -13.56 18.01 -8.35
CA SER A 136 -12.10 18.07 -8.27
C SER A 136 -11.64 18.22 -6.82
N GLY A 137 -10.44 17.76 -6.50
CA GLY A 137 -9.85 18.00 -5.19
C GLY A 137 -9.02 16.84 -4.68
N VAL A 138 -8.84 16.79 -3.36
CA VAL A 138 -7.99 15.79 -2.70
C VAL A 138 -8.73 14.45 -2.62
N LEU A 139 -8.11 13.42 -3.20
CA LEU A 139 -8.48 12.03 -3.07
C LEU A 139 -7.42 11.30 -2.25
N VAL A 140 -7.83 10.72 -1.12
CA VAL A 140 -6.91 9.96 -0.26
C VAL A 140 -6.86 8.52 -0.75
N LEU A 141 -5.65 8.05 -1.07
CA LEU A 141 -5.35 6.67 -1.43
C LEU A 141 -4.61 5.97 -0.28
N GLY A 142 -4.90 4.70 -0.08
CA GLY A 142 -4.20 3.86 0.90
C GLY A 142 -3.51 2.71 0.20
N VAL A 143 -2.19 2.57 0.37
CA VAL A 143 -1.40 1.52 -0.26
C VAL A 143 -0.96 0.51 0.81
N GLY A 144 -1.13 -0.79 0.50
CA GLY A 144 -0.71 -1.87 1.39
C GLY A 144 -1.46 -1.85 2.72
N HIS A 145 -0.73 -1.61 3.82
CA HIS A 145 -1.29 -1.45 5.17
C HIS A 145 -2.03 -0.13 5.37
N GLY A 146 -1.78 0.89 4.55
CA GLY A 146 -2.50 2.16 4.60
C GLY A 146 -4.00 2.04 4.32
N ARG A 147 -4.46 0.93 3.73
CA ARG A 147 -5.90 0.67 3.57
C ARG A 147 -6.64 0.52 4.89
N ARG A 148 -5.98 0.02 5.96
CA ARG A 148 -6.60 -0.04 7.30
C ARG A 148 -6.84 1.37 7.84
N LEU A 149 -5.87 2.26 7.61
CA LEU A 149 -5.99 3.67 8.01
C LEU A 149 -7.14 4.40 7.28
N LEU A 150 -7.53 3.96 6.07
CA LEU A 150 -8.71 4.51 5.39
C LEU A 150 -10.00 4.21 6.18
N THR A 151 -10.10 3.02 6.76
CA THR A 151 -11.23 2.63 7.63
C THR A 151 -11.24 3.47 8.91
N ASP A 152 -10.06 3.66 9.51
CA ASP A 152 -9.94 4.49 10.71
C ASP A 152 -10.32 5.96 10.43
N MET A 153 -9.86 6.52 9.31
CA MET A 153 -10.27 7.86 8.85
C MET A 153 -11.77 7.98 8.62
N TYR A 154 -12.41 6.92 8.11
CA TYR A 154 -13.85 6.89 7.91
C TYR A 154 -14.59 6.93 9.26
N ASN A 155 -14.17 6.10 10.22
CA ASN A 155 -14.75 6.01 11.56
C ASN A 155 -14.46 7.26 12.41
N ALA A 156 -13.37 7.97 12.16
CA ALA A 156 -13.01 9.20 12.86
C ALA A 156 -13.91 10.39 12.51
N HIS A 157 -14.82 10.25 11.52
CA HIS A 157 -15.74 11.32 11.10
C HIS A 157 -15.03 12.67 10.83
N LEU A 158 -13.85 12.62 10.21
CA LEU A 158 -13.06 13.81 9.90
C LEU A 158 -13.87 14.83 9.09
N THR A 159 -13.73 16.11 9.47
CA THR A 159 -14.33 17.24 8.74
C THR A 159 -13.83 17.26 7.31
N LYS A 160 -14.75 17.49 6.37
CA LYS A 160 -14.45 17.59 4.94
C LYS A 160 -14.93 18.93 4.45
N ASP A 161 -14.02 19.71 3.92
CA ASP A 161 -14.30 21.04 3.40
C ASP A 161 -14.50 20.98 1.89
N TYR A 162 -15.63 21.51 1.44
CA TYR A 162 -16.00 21.53 0.03
C TYR A 162 -16.33 22.95 -0.40
N THR A 163 -15.75 23.37 -1.52
CA THR A 163 -16.21 24.56 -2.24
C THR A 163 -17.16 24.11 -3.33
N VAL A 164 -18.41 24.58 -3.29
CA VAL A 164 -19.46 24.21 -4.25
C VAL A 164 -19.96 25.47 -4.93
N ARG A 165 -20.12 25.40 -6.25
CA ARG A 165 -20.83 26.39 -7.05
C ARG A 165 -22.13 25.76 -7.54
N GLY A 166 -23.20 26.54 -7.53
CA GLY A 166 -24.52 26.07 -7.95
C GLY A 166 -25.33 27.19 -8.58
N LEU A 167 -26.20 26.83 -9.49
CA LEU A 167 -27.14 27.72 -10.16
C LEU A 167 -28.49 27.67 -9.44
N LEU A 168 -29.00 28.82 -9.03
CA LEU A 168 -30.33 28.93 -8.43
C LEU A 168 -31.41 28.93 -9.51
N GLY A 169 -32.60 28.40 -9.17
CA GLY A 169 -33.72 28.32 -10.11
C GLY A 169 -33.59 27.22 -11.18
N LYS A 170 -32.59 26.33 -11.07
CA LYS A 170 -32.43 25.17 -11.96
C LYS A 170 -32.30 23.90 -11.13
N ALA A 171 -33.15 22.91 -11.40
CA ALA A 171 -33.03 21.57 -10.83
C ALA A 171 -32.83 20.55 -11.94
N THR A 172 -31.79 19.72 -11.81
CA THR A 172 -31.48 18.63 -12.73
C THR A 172 -31.68 17.28 -12.05
N ASP A 173 -31.91 16.24 -12.84
CA ASP A 173 -32.19 14.87 -12.38
C ASP A 173 -31.02 14.26 -11.60
N ASP A 174 -29.80 14.60 -12.00
CA ASP A 174 -28.57 14.13 -11.39
C ASP A 174 -27.82 15.23 -10.64
N PHE A 175 -28.43 16.38 -10.36
CA PHE A 175 -27.84 17.50 -9.60
C PHE A 175 -26.50 17.98 -10.17
N CYS A 176 -26.15 17.63 -11.40
CA CYS A 176 -25.04 18.18 -12.14
C CYS A 176 -25.52 19.34 -13.00
N GLU A 177 -24.63 20.27 -13.32
CA GLU A 177 -24.96 21.44 -14.13
C GLU A 177 -25.50 21.06 -15.53
N ASP A 178 -24.88 20.05 -16.14
CA ASP A 178 -25.22 19.49 -17.46
C ASP A 178 -26.28 18.37 -17.40
N GLY A 179 -26.86 18.13 -16.21
CA GLY A 179 -27.90 17.12 -16.02
C GLY A 179 -29.18 17.45 -16.79
N ARG A 180 -30.06 16.45 -16.96
CA ARG A 180 -31.35 16.67 -17.61
C ARG A 180 -32.18 17.60 -16.72
N LEU A 181 -32.68 18.69 -17.31
CA LEU A 181 -33.52 19.64 -16.61
C LEU A 181 -34.82 18.97 -16.16
N VAL A 182 -35.09 19.02 -14.85
CA VAL A 182 -36.33 18.55 -14.24
C VAL A 182 -37.24 19.72 -13.93
N GLU A 183 -36.68 20.82 -13.42
CA GLU A 183 -37.44 22.00 -13.04
C GLU A 183 -36.63 23.27 -13.28
N LYS A 184 -37.30 24.33 -13.74
CA LYS A 184 -36.73 25.66 -13.88
C LYS A 184 -37.69 26.69 -13.30
N THR A 185 -37.20 27.51 -12.39
CA THR A 185 -37.97 28.56 -11.73
C THR A 185 -37.17 29.85 -11.72
N THR A 186 -37.85 30.99 -11.74
CA THR A 186 -37.22 32.30 -11.57
C THR A 186 -37.02 32.54 -10.08
N TYR A 187 -35.84 32.99 -9.67
CA TYR A 187 -35.60 33.45 -8.31
C TYR A 187 -35.61 34.98 -8.26
N GLY A 188 -36.19 35.53 -7.20
CA GLY A 188 -36.21 36.98 -6.96
C GLY A 188 -34.82 37.53 -6.62
N LYS A 189 -34.70 38.86 -6.54
CA LYS A 189 -33.47 39.54 -6.14
C LYS A 189 -33.10 39.10 -4.72
N LEU A 190 -32.03 38.31 -4.60
CA LEU A 190 -31.51 37.90 -3.31
C LEU A 190 -30.93 39.14 -2.64
N LEU A 191 -31.16 39.28 -1.33
CA LEU A 191 -30.59 40.38 -0.56
C LEU A 191 -29.07 40.19 -0.51
N GLN A 192 -28.36 40.83 -1.45
CA GLN A 192 -26.90 40.83 -1.49
C GLN A 192 -26.40 41.88 -0.50
N PRO A 193 -25.41 41.55 0.34
CA PRO A 193 -24.61 42.57 1.00
C PRO A 193 -23.99 43.49 -0.05
N PRO A 194 -23.96 44.82 0.15
CA PRO A 194 -23.32 45.72 -0.78
C PRO A 194 -21.83 45.34 -0.94
N GLY A 195 -21.42 45.04 -2.18
CA GLY A 195 -20.04 44.67 -2.52
C GLY A 195 -19.74 43.17 -2.63
N SER A 196 -20.72 42.27 -2.50
CA SER A 196 -20.50 40.83 -2.68
C SER A 196 -21.46 40.16 -3.68
N ASP A 197 -20.89 39.51 -4.70
CA ASP A 197 -21.63 38.64 -5.64
C ASP A 197 -21.91 37.23 -5.06
N GLN A 198 -21.54 36.98 -3.79
CA GLN A 198 -21.70 35.69 -3.12
C GLN A 198 -22.93 35.67 -2.22
N VAL A 199 -23.78 34.66 -2.40
CA VAL A 199 -24.93 34.38 -1.53
C VAL A 199 -24.57 33.21 -0.61
N TYR A 200 -24.54 33.46 0.69
CA TYR A 200 -24.26 32.43 1.70
C TYR A 200 -25.55 31.71 2.12
N CYS A 201 -25.61 30.40 1.92
CA CYS A 201 -26.68 29.56 2.42
C CYS A 201 -26.22 28.83 3.69
N GLN A 202 -26.74 29.21 4.86
CA GLN A 202 -26.47 28.50 6.10
C GLN A 202 -27.32 27.21 6.16
N LYS A 203 -26.67 26.05 6.24
CA LYS A 203 -27.30 24.77 6.56
C LYS A 203 -26.70 24.23 7.85
N SER A 204 -27.52 24.06 8.89
CA SER A 204 -27.10 23.53 10.19
C SER A 204 -26.96 22.00 10.19
N SER A 205 -26.09 21.51 11.06
CA SER A 205 -25.57 20.14 11.12
C SER A 205 -26.62 19.07 11.44
N ALA A 206 -27.74 19.43 12.07
CA ALA A 206 -28.77 18.49 12.53
C ALA A 206 -29.82 18.12 11.47
N LYS A 207 -29.70 18.61 10.22
CA LYS A 207 -30.70 18.36 9.18
C LYS A 207 -30.50 16.97 8.54
N LYS A 208 -31.54 16.14 8.61
CA LYS A 208 -31.58 14.82 7.95
C LYS A 208 -31.40 14.98 6.44
N LYS A 209 -30.24 14.57 5.92
CA LYS A 209 -29.94 14.62 4.48
C LYS A 209 -30.52 13.37 3.80
N LYS A 210 -31.31 13.58 2.74
CA LYS A 210 -31.80 12.48 1.90
C LYS A 210 -30.70 12.10 0.90
N LYS A 211 -30.39 10.82 0.81
CA LYS A 211 -29.37 10.28 -0.10
C LYS A 211 -29.85 10.36 -1.55
N LYS A 212 -28.95 10.72 -2.47
CA LYS A 212 -29.25 10.83 -3.91
C LYS A 212 -29.41 9.44 -4.51
N LYS A 213 -30.38 9.25 -5.42
CA LYS A 213 -30.62 7.95 -6.08
C LYS A 213 -29.40 7.38 -6.82
N LYS A 214 -28.49 8.24 -7.30
CA LYS A 214 -27.27 7.88 -8.06
C LYS A 214 -25.99 7.81 -7.20
N SER A 215 -26.08 7.97 -5.88
CA SER A 215 -24.90 7.79 -5.02
C SER A 215 -24.64 6.29 -4.81
N SER A 216 -23.42 5.81 -5.01
CA SER A 216 -23.08 4.42 -4.69
C SER A 216 -23.30 4.19 -3.20
N ALA A 217 -24.24 3.32 -2.85
CA ALA A 217 -24.46 2.81 -1.49
C ALA A 217 -23.77 1.46 -1.32
N ASP A 218 -22.68 1.21 -2.05
CA ASP A 218 -21.96 -0.04 -1.95
C ASP A 218 -21.07 0.00 -0.71
N ASP A 219 -21.60 -0.53 0.38
CA ASP A 219 -20.94 -0.82 1.65
C ASP A 219 -19.98 -2.03 1.54
N GLN A 220 -19.40 -2.28 0.37
CA GLN A 220 -18.38 -3.30 0.17
C GLN A 220 -17.01 -2.64 0.04
N TRP A 221 -16.27 -2.71 1.15
CA TRP A 221 -14.90 -2.22 1.30
C TRP A 221 -13.92 -3.40 1.27
N PHE A 222 -12.92 -3.37 0.39
CA PHE A 222 -11.71 -4.21 0.43
C PHE A 222 -10.47 -3.38 0.05
#